data_AF-A0A7W0N8N9-F1
#
_entry.id   AF-A0A7W0N8N9-F1
#
_cell.length_a   1.000
_cell.length_b   1.000
_cell.length_c   1.000
_cell.angle_alpha   90.00
_cell.angle_beta   90.00
_cell.angle_gamma   90.00
#
_symmetry.space_group_name_H-M   'P 1'
#
loop_
_entity.id
_entity.type
_entity.pdbx_description
1 polymer ?
#
loop_
_entity_poly.entity_id
_entity_poly.type
_entity_poly.pdbx_seq_one_letter_code
_entity_poly.pdbx_strand_id
1 'polypeptide(L)'
;MKNNLLKICAVFMAMFIILLVTDTGNAQTRRARRINISQQQMEQLLETIEERTDAFSNQLNKSLDRSRLDGGRTEDNIAARARDLENATDELRREFDHNDTRGENKPEARKILNAATLINRIMLRRNFSRQAENNWIRLRSELNVLAGLYTLPTVGSRTYR
;
A
#
# COMPACT_ATOMS: atom_id res chain seq x y z
N MET A 1 -30.42 -10.80 21.56
CA MET A 1 -29.26 -11.37 20.82
C MET A 1 -29.48 -11.40 19.29
N LYS A 2 -29.91 -10.27 18.73
CA LYS A 2 -29.91 -9.96 17.29
C LYS A 2 -29.51 -8.48 17.28
N ASN A 3 -28.60 -8.07 16.40
CA ASN A 3 -28.11 -6.69 16.14
C ASN A 3 -26.57 -6.55 16.16
N ASN A 4 -25.82 -7.60 16.52
CA ASN A 4 -24.36 -7.58 16.41
C ASN A 4 -23.83 -8.28 15.14
N LEU A 5 -24.70 -8.98 14.38
CA LEU A 5 -24.33 -9.55 13.08
C LEU A 5 -24.36 -8.51 11.94
N LEU A 6 -25.14 -7.43 12.06
CA LEU A 6 -25.25 -6.43 10.99
C LEU A 6 -24.01 -5.53 10.85
N LYS A 7 -23.24 -5.38 11.93
CA LYS A 7 -22.00 -4.57 11.95
C LYS A 7 -20.77 -5.34 11.43
N ILE A 8 -20.82 -6.68 11.47
CA ILE A 8 -19.72 -7.53 10.95
C ILE A 8 -19.79 -7.63 9.42
N CYS A 9 -20.96 -7.41 8.82
CA CYS A 9 -21.13 -7.35 7.36
C CYS A 9 -20.69 -6.00 6.75
N ALA A 10 -20.58 -4.92 7.53
CA ALA A 10 -20.16 -3.62 7.04
C ALA A 10 -18.64 -3.50 6.79
N VAL A 11 -17.84 -4.39 7.39
CA VAL A 11 -16.38 -4.49 7.14
C VAL A 11 -16.07 -5.36 5.90
N PHE A 12 -17.06 -6.07 5.35
CA PHE A 12 -16.91 -6.94 4.18
C PHE A 12 -17.52 -6.39 2.88
N MET A 13 -18.06 -5.17 2.87
CA MET A 13 -18.78 -4.60 1.72
C MET A 13 -18.00 -3.45 1.03
N ALA A 14 -16.76 -3.70 0.63
CA ALA A 14 -16.07 -2.85 -0.35
C ALA A 14 -15.00 -3.60 -1.18
N MET A 15 -15.04 -4.93 -1.23
CA MET A 15 -14.03 -5.70 -1.99
C MET A 15 -14.66 -6.90 -2.69
N PHE A 16 -15.33 -6.64 -3.81
CA PHE A 16 -15.63 -7.67 -4.80
C PHE A 16 -15.44 -7.08 -6.20
N ILE A 17 -14.18 -6.88 -6.59
CA ILE A 17 -13.82 -6.95 -8.01
C ILE A 17 -13.49 -8.42 -8.27
N ILE A 18 -14.44 -9.12 -8.88
CA ILE A 18 -14.33 -10.53 -9.27
C ILE A 18 -13.07 -10.72 -10.12
N LEU A 19 -12.12 -11.52 -9.61
CA LEU A 19 -11.01 -12.08 -10.39
C LEU A 19 -11.27 -13.57 -10.57
N LEU A 20 -11.85 -13.92 -11.72
CA LEU A 20 -11.64 -15.23 -12.33
C LEU A 20 -10.84 -14.97 -13.61
N VAL A 21 -9.53 -15.21 -13.55
CA VAL A 21 -8.70 -15.36 -14.74
C VAL A 21 -8.12 -16.74 -14.64
N THR A 22 -8.70 -17.68 -15.38
CA THR A 22 -8.02 -18.92 -15.75
C THR A 22 -6.91 -18.54 -16.71
N ASP A 23 -5.67 -18.84 -16.30
CA ASP A 23 -4.47 -18.65 -17.10
C ASP A 23 -4.63 -19.32 -18.47
N THR A 24 -4.40 -18.55 -19.54
CA THR A 24 -3.57 -19.00 -20.67
C THR A 24 -3.21 -17.79 -21.54
N GLY A 25 -1.92 -17.47 -21.55
CA GLY A 25 -1.21 -17.00 -22.75
C GLY A 25 -1.72 -15.73 -23.41
N ASN A 26 -1.58 -14.57 -22.74
CA ASN A 26 -1.21 -13.34 -23.44
C ASN A 26 -0.66 -12.31 -22.46
N ALA A 27 0.59 -11.91 -22.70
CA ALA A 27 1.23 -10.77 -22.06
C ALA A 27 0.58 -9.46 -22.54
N GLN A 28 -0.70 -9.27 -22.19
CA GLN A 28 -1.30 -7.95 -22.20
C GLN A 28 -0.72 -7.22 -21.00
N THR A 29 0.34 -6.44 -21.27
CA THR A 29 0.66 -5.22 -20.52
C THR A 29 -0.67 -4.67 -20.05
N ARG A 30 -0.93 -4.72 -18.73
CA ARG A 30 -2.14 -4.20 -18.12
C ARG A 30 -2.17 -2.71 -18.47
N ARG A 31 -2.74 -2.36 -19.63
CA ARG A 31 -3.02 -0.99 -20.03
C ARG A 31 -3.78 -0.44 -18.84
N ALA A 32 -3.18 0.51 -18.15
CA ALA A 32 -3.76 1.15 -16.99
C ALA A 32 -5.14 1.62 -17.43
N ARG A 33 -6.17 0.85 -17.08
CA ARG A 33 -7.56 1.24 -17.26
C ARG A 33 -7.64 2.55 -16.49
N ARG A 34 -7.91 3.67 -17.16
CA ARG A 34 -8.05 4.96 -16.48
C ARG A 34 -9.19 4.79 -15.48
N ILE A 35 -8.84 4.62 -14.22
CA ILE A 35 -9.79 4.56 -13.13
C ILE A 35 -10.14 6.03 -12.82
N ASN A 36 -11.38 6.39 -13.11
CA ASN A 36 -11.98 7.65 -12.70
C ASN A 36 -12.74 7.37 -11.39
N ILE A 37 -12.35 8.04 -10.31
CA ILE A 37 -13.01 7.98 -9.00
C ILE A 37 -13.37 9.40 -8.56
N SER A 38 -14.37 9.54 -7.70
CA SER A 38 -14.73 10.81 -7.07
C SER A 38 -13.66 11.26 -6.05
N GLN A 39 -13.71 12.53 -5.65
CA GLN A 39 -12.84 13.08 -4.60
C GLN A 39 -13.00 12.32 -3.28
N GLN A 40 -14.24 12.02 -2.86
CA GLN A 40 -14.53 11.21 -1.68
C GLN A 40 -13.93 9.80 -1.75
N GLN A 41 -13.97 9.16 -2.94
CA GLN A 41 -13.35 7.85 -3.13
C GLN A 41 -11.83 7.92 -3.07
N MET A 42 -11.24 9.04 -3.50
CA MET A 42 -9.80 9.27 -3.40
C MET A 42 -9.37 9.50 -1.96
N GLU A 43 -10.11 10.33 -1.22
CA GLU A 43 -9.92 10.57 0.22
C GLU A 43 -9.97 9.25 1.00
N GLN A 44 -11.01 8.43 0.78
CA GLN A 44 -11.13 7.13 1.42
C GLN A 44 -9.99 6.18 1.09
N LEU A 45 -9.48 6.21 -0.15
CA LEU A 45 -8.32 5.42 -0.55
C LEU A 45 -7.06 5.89 0.18
N LEU A 46 -6.82 7.20 0.28
CA LEU A 46 -5.66 7.75 0.98
C LEU A 46 -5.69 7.42 2.47
N GLU A 47 -6.85 7.57 3.11
CA GLU A 47 -7.06 7.15 4.49
C GLU A 47 -6.79 5.65 4.68
N THR A 48 -7.31 4.81 3.78
CA THR A 48 -7.05 3.36 3.83
C THR A 48 -5.55 3.05 3.66
N ILE A 49 -4.84 3.80 2.81
CA ILE A 49 -3.39 3.63 2.60
C ILE A 49 -2.62 4.00 3.86
N GLU A 50 -2.94 5.12 4.51
CA GLU A 50 -2.33 5.54 5.78
C GLU A 50 -2.55 4.49 6.88
N GLU A 51 -3.80 4.12 7.15
CA GLU A 51 -4.13 3.12 8.18
C GLU A 51 -3.42 1.78 7.95
N ARG A 52 -3.33 1.34 6.69
CA ARG A 52 -2.61 0.11 6.33
C ARG A 52 -1.11 0.26 6.43
N THR A 53 -0.57 1.45 6.18
CA THR A 53 0.86 1.74 6.32
C THR A 53 1.25 1.68 7.79
N ASP A 54 0.47 2.29 8.67
CA ASP A 54 0.68 2.21 10.13
C ASP A 54 0.62 0.77 10.62
N ALA A 55 -0.42 0.03 10.21
CA ALA A 55 -0.59 -1.37 10.59
C ALA A 55 0.57 -2.26 10.08
N PHE A 56 1.10 -1.96 8.89
CA PHE A 56 2.27 -2.63 8.34
C PHE A 56 3.54 -2.25 9.09
N SER A 57 3.82 -0.96 9.27
CA SER A 57 5.00 -0.39 9.97
C SER A 57 5.11 -0.97 11.37
N ASN A 58 4.02 -0.90 12.15
CA ASN A 58 3.94 -1.45 13.49
C ASN A 58 4.22 -2.95 13.55
N GLN A 59 3.68 -3.73 12.59
CA GLN A 59 3.86 -5.18 12.61
C GLN A 59 5.18 -5.64 11.99
N LEU A 60 5.77 -4.84 11.12
CA LEU A 60 7.13 -5.03 10.64
C LEU A 60 8.12 -4.83 11.79
N ASN A 61 8.01 -3.74 12.55
CA ASN A 61 8.89 -3.45 13.70
C ASN A 61 8.82 -4.58 14.73
N LYS A 62 7.61 -4.98 15.15
CA LYS A 62 7.43 -6.15 16.04
C LYS A 62 8.00 -7.45 15.48
N SER A 63 8.04 -7.60 14.16
CA SER A 63 8.66 -8.77 13.51
C SER A 63 10.18 -8.68 13.49
N LEU A 64 10.75 -7.48 13.40
CA LEU A 64 12.19 -7.23 13.45
C LEU A 64 12.72 -7.45 14.87
N ASP A 65 12.05 -6.90 15.88
CA ASP A 65 12.40 -7.05 17.31
C ASP A 65 12.44 -8.53 17.76
N ARG A 66 11.70 -9.41 17.08
CA ARG A 66 11.62 -10.84 17.37
C ARG A 66 12.53 -11.70 16.49
N SER A 67 13.30 -11.06 15.62
CA SER A 67 14.16 -11.73 14.65
C SER A 67 15.63 -11.71 15.10
N ARG A 68 16.50 -12.36 14.33
CA ARG A 68 17.96 -12.27 14.54
C ARG A 68 18.55 -10.92 14.16
N LEU A 69 17.74 -9.99 13.64
CA LEU A 69 18.17 -8.64 13.27
C LEU A 69 18.04 -7.64 14.42
N ASP A 70 17.37 -8.04 15.50
CA ASP A 70 17.12 -7.23 16.70
C ASP A 70 18.42 -6.59 17.26
N GLY A 71 18.35 -5.30 17.55
CA GLY A 71 19.46 -4.46 18.02
C GLY A 71 20.52 -4.17 16.95
N GLY A 72 20.25 -4.48 15.69
CA GLY A 72 21.22 -4.43 14.60
C GLY A 72 20.97 -3.31 13.59
N ARG A 73 22.05 -2.81 12.97
CA ARG A 73 21.98 -1.79 11.90
C ARG A 73 21.06 -2.19 10.73
N THR A 74 20.88 -3.49 10.47
CA THR A 74 19.97 -3.95 9.41
C THR A 74 18.51 -3.71 9.79
N GLU A 75 18.13 -3.95 11.04
CA GLU A 75 16.80 -3.64 11.56
C GLU A 75 16.53 -2.14 11.48
N ASP A 76 17.43 -1.31 12.00
CA ASP A 76 17.29 0.16 11.97
C ASP A 76 17.03 0.68 10.56
N ASN A 77 17.77 0.16 9.58
CA ASN A 77 17.63 0.52 8.18
C ASN A 77 16.28 0.08 7.58
N ILE A 78 15.72 -1.05 8.01
CA ILE A 78 14.43 -1.53 7.52
C ILE A 78 13.30 -0.72 8.19
N ALA A 79 13.38 -0.52 9.50
CA ALA A 79 12.43 0.28 10.26
C ALA A 79 12.39 1.74 9.76
N ALA A 80 13.56 2.33 9.46
CA ALA A 80 13.62 3.67 8.87
C ALA A 80 12.89 3.75 7.52
N ARG A 81 13.04 2.74 6.65
CA ARG A 81 12.33 2.71 5.36
C ARG A 81 10.82 2.60 5.51
N ALA A 82 10.34 1.85 6.50
CA ALA A 82 8.92 1.77 6.80
C ALA A 82 8.38 3.13 7.27
N ARG A 83 9.13 3.82 8.15
CA ARG A 83 8.82 5.19 8.58
C ARG A 83 8.84 6.19 7.43
N ASP A 84 9.78 6.08 6.49
CA ASP A 84 9.81 6.93 5.30
C ASP A 84 8.57 6.74 4.42
N LEU A 85 8.06 5.51 4.32
CA LEU A 85 6.81 5.24 3.59
C LEU A 85 5.60 5.86 4.31
N GLU A 86 5.51 5.68 5.63
CA GLU A 86 4.48 6.25 6.51
C GLU A 86 4.42 7.77 6.39
N ASN A 87 5.54 8.45 6.61
CA ASN A 87 5.62 9.91 6.46
C ASN A 87 5.19 10.40 5.08
N ALA A 88 5.55 9.67 4.02
CA ALA A 88 5.19 10.03 2.65
C ALA A 88 3.69 9.83 2.38
N THR A 89 3.06 8.80 2.95
CA THR A 89 1.61 8.60 2.82
C THR A 89 0.82 9.68 3.56
N ASP A 90 1.28 10.07 4.74
CA ASP A 90 0.64 11.13 5.54
C ASP A 90 0.77 12.49 4.84
N GLU A 91 1.94 12.78 4.25
CA GLU A 91 2.16 13.99 3.47
C GLU A 91 1.21 14.05 2.27
N LEU A 92 1.04 12.95 1.54
CA LEU A 92 0.10 12.91 0.41
C LEU A 92 -1.36 13.14 0.87
N ARG A 93 -1.78 12.58 2.00
CA ARG A 93 -3.13 12.84 2.53
C ARG A 93 -3.29 14.32 2.88
N ARG A 94 -2.36 14.88 3.64
CA ARG A 94 -2.40 16.31 4.02
C ARG A 94 -2.43 17.23 2.80
N GLU A 95 -1.61 16.97 1.79
CA GLU A 95 -1.60 17.77 0.55
C GLU A 95 -2.88 17.59 -0.27
N PHE A 96 -3.50 16.40 -0.24
CA PHE A 96 -4.78 16.17 -0.89
C PHE A 96 -5.91 16.95 -0.21
N ASP A 97 -5.94 16.92 1.13
CA ASP A 97 -6.92 17.65 1.94
C ASP A 97 -6.77 19.18 1.79
N HIS A 98 -5.58 19.67 1.42
CA HIS A 98 -5.33 21.09 1.21
C HIS A 98 -5.64 21.59 -0.21
N ASN A 99 -5.21 20.85 -1.24
CA ASN A 99 -5.21 21.34 -2.63
C ASN A 99 -6.34 20.78 -3.50
N ASP A 100 -7.10 19.78 -3.01
CA ASP A 100 -8.25 19.12 -3.68
C ASP A 100 -8.00 18.62 -5.12
N THR A 101 -6.76 18.64 -5.61
CA THR A 101 -6.43 18.45 -7.02
C THR A 101 -5.40 17.34 -7.21
N ARG A 102 -5.88 16.18 -7.68
CA ARG A 102 -5.05 15.00 -8.01
C ARG A 102 -3.91 15.29 -8.99
N GLY A 103 -4.02 16.31 -9.84
CA GLY A 103 -2.95 16.66 -10.79
C GLY A 103 -1.67 17.11 -10.09
N GLU A 104 -1.82 17.82 -8.97
CA GLU A 104 -0.74 18.49 -8.25
C GLU A 104 0.05 17.50 -7.40
N ASN A 105 -0.62 16.49 -6.83
CA ASN A 105 -0.01 15.52 -5.91
C ASN A 105 0.66 14.31 -6.61
N LYS A 106 0.85 14.38 -7.93
CA LYS A 106 1.47 13.29 -8.70
C LYS A 106 2.94 13.04 -8.32
N PRO A 107 3.78 14.07 -8.06
CA PRO A 107 5.12 13.87 -7.55
C PRO A 107 5.14 13.11 -6.21
N GLU A 108 4.20 13.40 -5.31
CA GLU A 108 4.05 12.82 -3.97
C GLU A 108 3.67 11.34 -4.09
N ALA A 109 2.67 11.03 -4.92
CA ALA A 109 2.30 9.66 -5.25
C ALA A 109 3.50 8.87 -5.81
N ARG A 110 4.37 9.50 -6.60
CA ARG A 110 5.59 8.86 -7.11
C ARG A 110 6.62 8.61 -6.00
N LYS A 111 6.82 9.53 -5.06
CA LYS A 111 7.71 9.34 -3.89
C LYS A 111 7.27 8.11 -3.09
N ILE A 112 5.98 7.97 -2.81
CA ILE A 112 5.40 6.82 -2.10
C ILE A 112 5.69 5.51 -2.85
N LEU A 113 5.41 5.44 -4.16
CA LEU A 113 5.60 4.22 -4.94
C LEU A 113 7.08 3.80 -5.07
N ASN A 114 8.00 4.78 -5.04
CA ASN A 114 9.43 4.54 -4.93
C ASN A 114 9.80 3.90 -3.58
N ALA A 115 9.36 4.50 -2.47
CA ALA A 115 9.61 3.99 -1.11
C ALA A 115 9.03 2.57 -0.94
N ALA A 116 7.78 2.38 -1.38
CA ALA A 116 7.11 1.08 -1.39
C ALA A 116 7.85 0.03 -2.22
N THR A 117 8.48 0.41 -3.33
CA THR A 117 9.27 -0.53 -4.15
C THR A 117 10.53 -1.00 -3.42
N LEU A 118 11.17 -0.14 -2.63
CA LEU A 118 12.31 -0.53 -1.80
C LEU A 118 11.88 -1.52 -0.70
N ILE A 119 10.76 -1.25 -0.03
CA ILE A 119 10.16 -2.17 0.95
C ILE A 119 9.77 -3.50 0.29
N ASN A 120 9.16 -3.47 -0.89
CA ASN A 120 8.79 -4.69 -1.63
C ASN A 120 9.98 -5.62 -1.83
N ARG A 121 11.16 -5.08 -2.15
CA ARG A 121 12.37 -5.89 -2.34
C ARG A 121 12.84 -6.52 -1.02
N ILE A 122 12.67 -5.83 0.11
CA ILE A 122 12.97 -6.36 1.44
C ILE A 122 12.03 -7.51 1.77
N MET A 123 10.72 -7.30 1.60
CA MET A 123 9.67 -8.29 1.86
C MET A 123 9.77 -9.54 0.97
N LEU A 124 10.30 -9.42 -0.26
CA LEU A 124 10.51 -10.56 -1.16
C LEU A 124 11.79 -11.36 -0.86
N ARG A 125 12.77 -10.76 -0.18
CA ARG A 125 14.09 -11.38 0.06
C ARG A 125 14.22 -12.01 1.44
N ARG A 126 13.38 -11.60 2.37
CA ARG A 126 13.45 -12.01 3.78
C ARG A 126 12.07 -12.49 4.21
N ASN A 127 12.07 -13.43 5.14
CA ASN A 127 10.85 -13.90 5.77
C ASN A 127 10.59 -13.03 7.00
N PHE A 128 9.36 -12.56 7.12
CA PHE A 128 8.89 -11.82 8.30
C PHE A 128 7.78 -12.62 8.96
N SER A 129 7.18 -12.07 10.02
CA SER A 129 5.98 -12.67 10.58
C SER A 129 4.87 -12.73 9.52
N ARG A 130 4.06 -13.79 9.54
CA ARG A 130 2.91 -13.93 8.63
C ARG A 130 2.00 -12.69 8.67
N GLN A 131 1.89 -12.04 9.82
CA GLN A 131 1.06 -10.85 9.95
C GLN A 131 1.67 -9.63 9.24
N ALA A 132 2.99 -9.42 9.34
CA ALA A 132 3.69 -8.37 8.60
C ALA A 132 3.60 -8.60 7.08
N GLU A 133 3.78 -9.85 6.62
CA GLU A 133 3.65 -10.22 5.21
C GLU A 133 2.23 -9.99 4.68
N ASN A 134 1.20 -10.38 5.44
CA ASN A 134 -0.19 -10.15 5.07
C ASN A 134 -0.55 -8.67 5.02
N ASN A 135 -0.07 -7.87 5.99
CA ASN A 135 -0.27 -6.42 5.99
C ASN A 135 0.41 -5.79 4.77
N TRP A 136 1.61 -6.24 4.42
CA TRP A 136 2.30 -5.79 3.21
C TRP A 136 1.52 -6.10 1.93
N ILE A 137 1.00 -7.32 1.77
CA ILE A 137 0.22 -7.71 0.58
C ILE A 137 -0.99 -6.79 0.41
N ARG A 138 -1.71 -6.50 1.51
CA ARG A 138 -2.87 -5.61 1.51
C ARG A 138 -2.47 -4.18 1.15
N LEU A 139 -1.48 -3.62 1.82
CA LEU A 139 -0.97 -2.27 1.55
C LEU A 139 -0.51 -2.13 0.09
N ARG A 140 0.28 -3.09 -0.40
CA ARG A 140 0.75 -3.11 -1.79
C ARG A 140 -0.41 -3.12 -2.80
N SER A 141 -1.52 -3.77 -2.47
CA SER A 141 -2.72 -3.74 -3.31
C SER A 141 -3.27 -2.32 -3.45
N GLU A 142 -3.48 -1.61 -2.32
CA GLU A 142 -3.99 -0.24 -2.33
C GLU A 142 -3.02 0.74 -3.03
N LEU A 143 -1.72 0.59 -2.79
CA LEU A 143 -0.69 1.37 -3.47
C LEU A 143 -0.70 1.14 -5.00
N ASN A 144 -1.05 -0.06 -5.46
CA ASN A 144 -1.20 -0.31 -6.90
C ASN A 144 -2.49 0.29 -7.47
N VAL A 145 -3.54 0.46 -6.67
CA VAL A 145 -4.71 1.26 -7.05
C VAL A 145 -4.29 2.72 -7.21
N LEU A 146 -3.56 3.27 -6.23
CA LEU A 146 -2.99 4.62 -6.30
C LEU A 146 -2.13 4.81 -7.56
N ALA A 147 -1.26 3.85 -7.88
CA ALA A 147 -0.45 3.88 -9.10
C ALA A 147 -1.32 3.95 -10.37
N GLY A 148 -2.36 3.13 -10.46
CA GLY A 148 -3.30 3.14 -11.58
C GLY A 148 -4.00 4.49 -11.74
N LEU A 149 -4.39 5.10 -10.62
CA LEU A 149 -5.02 6.41 -10.59
C LEU A 149 -4.09 7.49 -11.17
N TYR A 150 -2.87 7.59 -10.68
CA TYR A 150 -1.90 8.58 -11.15
C TYR A 150 -1.24 8.24 -12.50
N THR A 151 -1.65 7.13 -13.12
CA THR A 151 -1.00 6.58 -14.35
C THR A 151 0.51 6.43 -14.13
N LEU A 152 0.88 5.88 -12.98
CA LEU A 152 2.25 5.60 -12.57
C LEU A 152 2.52 4.08 -12.61
N PRO A 153 3.80 3.67 -12.71
CA PRO A 153 4.17 2.27 -12.55
C PRO A 153 3.75 1.72 -11.18
N THR A 154 3.43 0.42 -11.13
CA THR A 154 3.07 -0.29 -9.90
C THR A 154 4.29 -0.58 -9.02
N VAL A 155 4.03 -0.89 -7.74
CA VAL A 155 5.05 -1.27 -6.77
C VAL A 155 5.82 -2.51 -7.24
N GLY A 156 7.15 -2.39 -7.30
CA GLY A 156 8.05 -3.43 -7.80
C GLY A 156 8.32 -3.37 -9.31
N SER A 157 7.76 -2.38 -10.02
CA SER A 157 8.12 -2.13 -11.42
C SER A 157 9.61 -1.83 -11.57
N ARG A 158 10.22 -2.30 -12.68
CA ARG A 158 11.63 -2.03 -13.03
C ARG A 158 11.93 -0.54 -13.27
N THR A 159 10.91 0.29 -13.42
CA THR A 159 11.02 1.75 -13.57
C THR A 159 11.50 2.42 -12.29
N TYR A 160 11.09 1.91 -11.14
CA TYR A 160 11.59 2.34 -9.84
C TYR A 160 12.86 1.53 -9.59
N ARG A 161 14.04 2.13 -9.79
CA ARG A 161 15.35 1.50 -9.54
C ARG A 161 15.92 1.98 -8.22
#